data_AF-A0A9W8IL50-F1
#
_entry.id   AF-A0A9W8IL50-F1
#
_cell.length_a   1.000
_cell.length_b   1.000
_cell.length_c   1.000
_cell.angle_alpha   90.00
_cell.angle_beta   90.00
_cell.angle_gamma   90.00
#
_symmetry.space_group_name_H-M   'P 1'
#
loop_
_entity.id
_entity.type
_entity.pdbx_description
1 polymer ?
#
loop_
_entity_poly.entity_id
_entity_poly.type
_entity_poly.pdbx_seq_one_letter_code
_entity_poly.pdbx_strand_id
1 'polypeptide(L)'
;MAKMQINFKEQTSRQRNAVFSRTHWSPADDETLLKMIDGPTMSGVAKWEQINKALGRTAMACKQRFTAVKRKRKGTDDRESIVTSEVQKQLETSRTVDWSQASQATGLGLRECLELSQYDISKARWNYGPDSFLQSMADRMTGFIKEHYPAPVPVNYRAASNYMWGDMDDCIRIHDMLQGKFKFKWTDAEYERAGALRAQGLTFKEVAQHLSPTLREKSVANALKRHSSPKPVQKPTSADELNEISMLVDEYAGKYPIIEIINKIRTQLSLGNRNNYHSILAGRIAAHPHYQSKLRDIDYEDLANRIATGQTTVVLSAKELDVPYSALDNRLRN
;
A
#
# COMPACT_ATOMS: atom_id res chain seq x y z
N MET A 1 -34.86 26.10 30.58
CA MET A 1 -33.71 25.39 31.18
C MET A 1 -33.76 23.93 30.73
N ALA A 2 -32.78 23.51 29.94
CA ALA A 2 -32.79 22.26 29.18
C ALA A 2 -32.39 21.04 30.05
N LYS A 3 -33.11 19.92 29.88
CA LYS A 3 -32.75 18.60 30.40
C LYS A 3 -31.79 17.92 29.43
N MET A 4 -30.62 17.51 29.91
CA MET A 4 -29.66 16.70 29.15
C MET A 4 -29.92 15.22 29.43
N GLN A 5 -30.58 14.55 28.50
CA GLN A 5 -30.59 13.08 28.39
C GLN A 5 -29.31 12.69 27.66
N ILE A 6 -28.41 11.94 28.31
CA ILE A 6 -27.29 11.28 27.63
C ILE A 6 -27.60 9.78 27.52
N ASN A 7 -27.50 9.32 26.28
CA ASN A 7 -27.96 8.07 25.72
C ASN A 7 -27.20 6.85 26.27
N PHE A 8 -27.96 5.87 26.77
CA PHE A 8 -27.52 4.62 27.39
C PHE A 8 -27.01 3.56 26.39
N LYS A 9 -26.54 3.95 25.19
CA LYS A 9 -26.20 3.02 24.08
C LYS A 9 -24.71 2.84 23.79
N GLU A 10 -23.81 3.65 24.36
CA GLU A 10 -22.35 3.49 24.15
C GLU A 10 -21.64 2.64 25.21
N GLN A 11 -22.28 2.33 26.33
CA GLN A 11 -21.66 1.50 27.38
C GLN A 11 -21.78 -0.01 27.12
N THR A 12 -22.64 -0.45 26.18
CA THR A 12 -22.87 -1.87 25.87
C THR A 12 -21.99 -2.43 24.75
N SER A 13 -21.19 -1.62 24.05
CA SER A 13 -20.32 -2.07 22.95
C SER A 13 -18.90 -2.46 23.37
N ARG A 14 -18.47 -2.18 24.61
CA ARG A 14 -17.15 -2.60 25.11
C ARG A 14 -17.12 -4.01 25.74
N GLN A 15 -18.27 -4.67 25.89
CA GLN A 15 -18.37 -5.97 26.56
C GLN A 15 -18.53 -7.19 25.64
N ARG A 16 -18.46 -7.03 24.32
CA ARG A 16 -18.51 -8.16 23.37
C ARG A 16 -17.38 -8.10 22.37
N ASN A 17 -16.16 -8.44 22.83
CA ASN A 17 -15.06 -9.01 22.01
C ASN A 17 -13.90 -9.49 22.91
N ALA A 18 -14.20 -10.01 24.10
CA ALA A 18 -13.21 -10.65 24.96
C ALA A 18 -13.11 -12.14 24.66
N VAL A 19 -12.68 -12.49 23.45
CA VAL A 19 -11.93 -13.73 23.23
C VAL A 19 -10.52 -13.29 22.88
N PHE A 20 -9.84 -12.72 23.87
CA PHE A 20 -8.45 -12.27 23.74
C PHE A 20 -7.55 -13.46 23.48
N SER A 21 -6.85 -13.41 22.34
CA SER A 21 -5.72 -14.28 22.00
C SER A 21 -4.76 -14.41 23.20
N ARG A 22 -4.60 -15.64 23.70
CA ARG A 22 -3.77 -15.95 24.88
C ARG A 22 -2.28 -15.63 24.72
N THR A 23 -1.81 -15.22 23.53
CA THR A 23 -0.38 -15.07 23.22
C THR A 23 0.05 -13.66 22.77
N HIS A 24 -0.87 -12.74 22.47
CA HIS A 24 -0.51 -11.42 21.94
C HIS A 24 -0.57 -10.32 23.00
N TRP A 25 0.51 -9.55 23.16
CA TRP A 25 0.63 -8.40 24.07
C TRP A 25 0.55 -7.10 23.26
N SER A 26 -0.36 -6.20 23.62
CA SER A 26 -0.48 -4.89 22.98
C SER A 26 0.37 -3.83 23.70
N PRO A 27 0.72 -2.71 23.05
CA PRO A 27 1.39 -1.58 23.71
C PRO A 27 0.61 -1.03 24.91
N ALA A 28 -0.73 -1.06 24.87
CA ALA A 28 -1.59 -0.64 25.98
C ALA A 28 -1.51 -1.60 27.19
N ASP A 29 -1.33 -2.91 26.93
CA ASP A 29 -1.10 -3.90 27.98
C ASP A 29 0.26 -3.67 28.66
N ASP A 30 1.29 -3.33 27.87
CA ASP A 30 2.63 -3.02 28.39
C ASP A 30 2.62 -1.75 29.26
N GLU A 31 1.93 -0.69 28.81
CA GLU A 31 1.79 0.56 29.57
C GLU A 31 1.04 0.34 30.89
N THR A 32 -0.04 -0.43 30.86
CA THR A 32 -0.84 -0.77 32.05
C THR A 32 -0.02 -1.61 33.03
N LEU A 33 0.71 -2.62 32.53
CA LEU A 33 1.61 -3.46 33.31
C LEU A 33 2.68 -2.63 34.03
N LEU A 34 3.29 -1.65 33.35
CA LEU A 34 4.31 -0.78 33.91
C LEU A 34 3.75 0.18 34.96
N LYS A 35 2.62 0.85 34.67
CA LYS A 35 1.95 1.75 35.63
C LYS A 35 1.57 1.04 36.93
N MET A 36 1.07 -0.19 36.84
CA MET A 36 0.72 -0.99 38.02
C MET A 36 1.93 -1.48 38.81
N ILE A 37 3.09 -1.64 38.14
CA ILE A 37 4.33 -2.06 38.79
C ILE A 37 5.07 -0.89 39.45
N ASP A 38 5.07 0.28 38.82
CA ASP A 38 5.76 1.47 39.33
C ASP A 38 4.89 2.27 40.34
N GLY A 39 3.63 1.86 40.54
CA GLY A 39 2.72 2.44 41.53
C GLY A 39 3.16 2.20 42.99
N PRO A 40 2.93 3.16 43.91
CA PRO A 40 3.52 3.20 45.24
C PRO A 40 2.93 2.23 46.29
N THR A 41 1.99 1.34 45.95
CA THR A 41 1.05 0.86 46.98
C THR A 41 1.10 -0.60 47.43
N MET A 42 1.89 -1.51 46.85
CA MET A 42 1.99 -2.90 47.39
C MET A 42 3.31 -3.58 46.98
N SER A 43 3.87 -4.42 47.86
CA SER A 43 5.00 -5.32 47.56
C SER A 43 4.57 -6.79 47.57
N GLY A 44 5.25 -7.63 46.79
CA GLY A 44 5.08 -9.09 46.85
C GLY A 44 3.95 -9.70 46.00
N VAL A 45 3.44 -10.87 46.45
CA VAL A 45 2.52 -11.76 45.71
C VAL A 45 1.18 -11.09 45.39
N ALA A 46 0.66 -10.28 46.32
CA ALA A 46 -0.60 -9.54 46.16
C ALA A 46 -0.60 -8.57 44.96
N LYS A 47 0.58 -8.04 44.59
CA LYS A 47 0.75 -7.14 43.45
C LYS A 47 0.51 -7.86 42.11
N TRP A 48 0.98 -9.10 41.98
CA TRP A 48 0.88 -9.85 40.73
C TRP A 48 -0.51 -10.45 40.50
N GLU A 49 -1.26 -10.73 41.56
CA GLU A 49 -2.66 -11.15 41.46
C GLU A 49 -3.56 -10.01 40.97
N GLN A 50 -3.35 -8.78 41.44
CA GLN A 50 -4.06 -7.61 40.92
C GLN A 50 -3.72 -7.33 39.45
N ILE A 51 -2.44 -7.41 39.08
CA ILE A 51 -1.99 -7.26 37.69
C ILE A 51 -2.63 -8.33 36.79
N ASN A 52 -2.67 -9.58 37.24
CA ASN A 52 -3.33 -10.68 36.52
C ASN A 52 -4.82 -10.36 36.27
N LYS A 53 -5.53 -9.94 37.31
CA LYS A 53 -6.96 -9.60 37.23
C LYS A 53 -7.24 -8.41 36.31
N ALA A 54 -6.38 -7.39 36.31
CA ALA A 54 -6.52 -6.21 35.47
C ALA A 54 -6.26 -6.49 33.99
N LEU A 55 -5.28 -7.36 33.68
CA LEU A 55 -4.90 -7.67 32.31
C LEU A 55 -5.59 -8.93 31.75
N GLY A 56 -6.28 -9.70 32.59
CA GLY A 56 -6.86 -10.99 32.22
C GLY A 56 -5.80 -12.04 31.83
N ARG A 57 -4.61 -11.98 32.43
CA ARG A 57 -3.43 -12.82 32.08
C ARG A 57 -2.82 -13.45 33.32
N THR A 58 -2.30 -14.68 33.22
CA THR A 58 -1.65 -15.33 34.36
C THR A 58 -0.50 -14.50 34.93
N ALA A 59 -0.32 -14.54 36.26
CA ALA A 59 0.75 -13.82 36.94
C ALA A 59 2.15 -14.15 36.40
N MET A 60 2.36 -15.39 35.95
CA MET A 60 3.60 -15.83 35.31
C MET A 60 3.85 -15.14 33.96
N ALA A 61 2.81 -15.01 33.13
CA ALA A 61 2.91 -14.31 31.85
C ALA A 61 3.20 -12.81 32.05
N CYS A 62 2.56 -12.17 33.04
CA CYS A 62 2.85 -10.77 33.40
C CYS A 62 4.30 -10.58 33.87
N LYS A 63 4.84 -11.49 34.69
CA LYS A 63 6.24 -11.44 35.15
C LYS A 63 7.24 -11.61 34.00
N GLN A 64 7.00 -12.57 33.11
CA GLN A 64 7.84 -12.79 31.94
C GLN A 64 7.79 -11.59 30.99
N ARG A 65 6.60 -11.03 30.73
CA ARG A 65 6.46 -9.84 29.90
C ARG A 65 7.13 -8.62 30.52
N PHE A 66 6.94 -8.38 31.82
CA PHE A 66 7.59 -7.28 32.52
C PHE A 66 9.11 -7.39 32.42
N THR A 67 9.67 -8.59 32.56
CA THR A 67 11.12 -8.82 32.38
C THR A 67 11.56 -8.50 30.95
N ALA A 68 10.79 -8.88 29.93
CA ALA A 68 11.06 -8.57 28.54
C ALA A 68 10.96 -7.05 28.24
N VAL A 69 9.92 -6.38 28.73
CA VAL A 69 9.72 -4.92 28.59
C VAL A 69 10.80 -4.14 29.32
N LYS A 70 11.18 -4.55 30.53
CA LYS A 70 12.26 -3.95 31.30
C LYS A 70 13.63 -4.15 30.64
N ARG A 71 13.89 -5.32 30.03
CA ARG A 71 15.09 -5.55 29.22
C ARG A 71 15.11 -4.67 27.96
N LYS A 72 13.96 -4.47 27.32
CA LYS A 72 13.80 -3.61 26.14
C LYS A 72 14.05 -2.13 26.48
N ARG A 73 13.51 -1.65 27.62
CA ARG A 73 13.74 -0.27 28.13
C ARG A 73 15.18 -0.05 28.60
N LYS A 74 15.80 -1.01 29.29
CA LYS A 74 17.14 -0.84 29.89
C LYS A 74 18.30 -0.95 28.89
N GLY A 75 18.06 -1.45 27.67
CA GLY A 75 19.12 -1.71 26.68
C GLY A 75 19.07 -0.83 25.43
N THR A 76 17.91 -0.23 25.12
CA THR A 76 17.69 0.48 23.85
C THR A 76 17.44 1.97 24.06
N ASP A 77 16.70 2.39 25.10
CA ASP A 77 16.38 3.80 25.35
C ASP A 77 17.63 4.63 25.69
N ASP A 78 18.56 4.12 26.52
CA ASP A 78 19.75 4.88 26.90
C ASP A 78 20.72 5.09 25.72
N ARG A 79 20.94 4.05 24.92
CA ARG A 79 21.87 4.09 23.78
C ARG A 79 21.32 4.95 22.65
N GLU A 80 20.03 4.82 22.38
CA GLU A 80 19.32 5.66 21.42
C GLU A 80 19.35 7.13 21.83
N SER A 81 19.08 7.43 23.10
CA SER A 81 19.14 8.79 23.63
C SER A 81 20.55 9.37 23.51
N ILE A 82 21.59 8.60 23.86
CA ILE A 82 22.99 9.05 23.76
C ILE A 82 23.36 9.42 22.32
N VAL A 83 23.01 8.57 21.34
CA VAL A 83 23.26 8.85 19.92
C VAL A 83 22.47 10.07 19.45
N THR A 84 21.18 10.14 19.78
CA THR A 84 20.32 11.23 19.34
C THR A 84 20.77 12.58 19.91
N SER A 85 21.18 12.61 21.18
CA SER A 85 21.72 13.82 21.82
C SER A 85 23.04 14.29 21.18
N GLU A 86 23.95 13.36 20.85
CA GLU A 86 25.20 13.73 20.18
C GLU A 86 24.96 14.24 18.76
N VAL A 87 24.08 13.59 18.00
CA VAL A 87 23.68 14.05 16.66
C VAL A 87 23.08 15.46 16.71
N GLN A 88 22.19 15.72 17.68
CA GLN A 88 21.59 17.03 17.85
C GLN A 88 22.63 18.11 18.19
N LYS A 89 23.57 17.81 19.10
CA LYS A 89 24.67 18.72 19.45
C LYS A 89 25.54 19.09 18.24
N GLN A 90 25.85 18.11 17.38
CA GLN A 90 26.60 18.38 16.15
C GLN A 90 25.80 19.28 15.20
N LEU A 91 24.52 19.00 15.00
CA LEU A 91 23.67 19.86 14.15
C LEU A 91 23.57 21.30 14.66
N GLU A 92 23.49 21.49 15.97
CA GLU A 92 23.49 22.83 16.59
C GLU A 92 24.83 23.56 16.39
N THR A 93 25.94 22.83 16.28
CA THR A 93 27.30 23.40 16.19
C THR A 93 27.76 23.61 14.74
N SER A 94 27.68 22.57 13.90
CA SER A 94 28.24 22.51 12.54
C SER A 94 27.19 22.45 11.43
N ARG A 95 25.91 22.27 11.78
CA ARG A 95 24.79 22.03 10.84
C ARG A 95 24.93 20.77 9.97
N THR A 96 25.89 19.91 10.28
CA THR A 96 26.13 18.62 9.61
C THR A 96 26.46 17.57 10.67
N VAL A 97 26.28 16.30 10.32
CA VAL A 97 26.59 15.18 11.22
C VAL A 97 27.80 14.43 10.71
N ASP A 98 28.83 14.36 11.54
CA ASP A 98 29.95 13.45 11.35
C ASP A 98 29.69 12.17 12.16
N TRP A 99 29.27 11.13 11.44
CA TRP A 99 28.96 9.84 12.04
C TRP A 99 30.18 9.13 12.63
N SER A 100 31.39 9.44 12.15
CA SER A 100 32.63 8.90 12.74
C SER A 100 32.89 9.55 14.10
N GLN A 101 32.69 10.86 14.20
CA GLN A 101 32.78 11.57 15.47
C GLN A 101 31.68 11.13 16.44
N ALA A 102 30.44 10.95 15.97
CA ALA A 102 29.34 10.45 16.80
C ALA A 102 29.63 9.03 17.33
N SER A 103 30.21 8.15 16.49
CA SER A 103 30.65 6.82 16.90
C SER A 103 31.72 6.89 18.01
N GLN A 104 32.72 7.75 17.87
CA GLN A 104 33.76 7.94 18.89
C GLN A 104 33.20 8.50 20.20
N ALA A 105 32.32 9.51 20.13
CA ALA A 105 31.75 10.17 21.30
C ALA A 105 30.81 9.26 22.09
N THR A 106 30.09 8.36 21.41
CA THR A 106 29.12 7.45 22.04
C THR A 106 29.71 6.10 22.43
N GLY A 107 30.91 5.76 21.93
CA GLY A 107 31.54 4.44 22.10
C GLY A 107 30.82 3.31 21.35
N LEU A 108 29.90 3.66 20.45
CA LEU A 108 29.13 2.72 19.63
C LEU A 108 29.75 2.61 18.24
N GLY A 109 29.53 1.48 17.56
CA GLY A 109 29.96 1.33 16.16
C GLY A 109 29.19 2.26 15.22
N LEU A 110 29.83 2.72 14.14
CA LEU A 110 29.23 3.59 13.11
C LEU A 110 27.83 3.12 12.67
N ARG A 111 27.72 1.85 12.32
CA ARG A 111 26.45 1.24 11.88
C ARG A 111 25.39 1.34 12.97
N GLU A 112 25.75 1.10 14.22
CA GLU A 112 24.82 1.15 15.34
C GLU A 112 24.35 2.58 15.64
N CYS A 113 25.22 3.58 15.55
CA CYS A 113 24.83 4.99 15.62
C CYS A 113 23.81 5.35 14.52
N LEU A 114 24.06 4.90 13.30
CA LEU A 114 23.17 5.15 12.16
C LEU A 114 21.80 4.47 12.33
N GLU A 115 21.76 3.25 12.87
CA GLU A 115 20.52 2.51 13.12
C GLU A 115 19.71 3.09 14.29
N LEU A 116 20.38 3.60 15.34
CA LEU A 116 19.74 4.13 16.54
C LEU A 116 19.32 5.60 16.40
N SER A 117 19.95 6.41 15.55
CA SER A 117 19.57 7.82 15.46
C SER A 117 18.13 7.98 14.95
N GLN A 118 17.28 8.57 15.81
CA GLN A 118 15.89 8.90 15.48
C GLN A 118 15.73 10.29 14.84
N TYR A 119 16.83 10.98 14.56
CA TYR A 119 16.76 12.31 13.97
C TYR A 119 16.20 12.25 12.54
N ASP A 120 15.03 12.86 12.32
CA ASP A 120 14.35 12.89 11.02
C ASP A 120 14.06 14.32 10.53
N ILE A 121 14.40 15.31 11.34
CA ILE A 121 14.18 16.73 11.03
C ILE A 121 15.21 17.17 9.99
N SER A 122 14.77 17.95 9.00
CA SER A 122 15.62 18.57 7.98
C SER A 122 16.35 17.61 7.02
N LYS A 123 15.92 16.34 6.92
CA LYS A 123 16.42 15.46 5.86
C LYS A 123 15.91 15.90 4.50
N ALA A 124 16.78 15.86 3.49
CA ALA A 124 16.42 16.28 2.16
C ALA A 124 15.54 15.22 1.48
N ARG A 125 14.38 15.64 0.96
CA ARG A 125 13.62 14.87 -0.03
C ARG A 125 14.31 15.01 -1.38
N TRP A 126 14.46 13.91 -2.10
CA TRP A 126 15.20 13.93 -3.36
C TRP A 126 14.27 14.40 -4.50
N ASN A 127 14.82 15.25 -5.38
CA ASN A 127 14.20 15.56 -6.67
C ASN A 127 14.93 14.71 -7.71
N TYR A 128 14.19 13.90 -8.46
CA TYR A 128 14.72 12.97 -9.45
C TYR A 128 15.02 13.63 -10.81
N GLY A 129 15.10 14.96 -10.85
CA GLY A 129 15.53 15.71 -12.02
C GLY A 129 17.02 15.51 -12.31
N PRO A 130 17.45 15.69 -13.58
CA PRO A 130 18.84 15.49 -13.99
C PRO A 130 19.83 16.40 -13.24
N ASP A 131 19.37 17.55 -12.75
CA ASP A 131 20.20 18.53 -12.04
C ASP A 131 20.25 18.33 -10.52
N SER A 132 19.47 17.38 -9.97
CA SER A 132 19.29 17.23 -8.52
C SER A 132 19.46 15.80 -8.01
N PHE A 133 19.12 14.78 -8.81
CA PHE A 133 19.43 13.39 -8.51
C PHE A 133 20.59 12.91 -9.37
N LEU A 134 21.76 12.82 -8.75
CA LEU A 134 22.97 12.34 -9.40
C LEU A 134 23.08 10.83 -9.22
N GLN A 135 23.47 10.11 -10.28
CA GLN A 135 23.80 8.68 -10.20
C GLN A 135 24.79 8.38 -9.07
N SER A 136 25.69 9.33 -8.77
CA SER A 136 26.62 9.24 -7.64
C SER A 136 25.94 9.11 -6.26
N MET A 137 24.75 9.68 -6.05
CA MET A 137 23.99 9.49 -4.81
C MET A 137 23.45 8.07 -4.71
N ALA A 138 22.94 7.53 -5.83
CA ALA A 138 22.47 6.15 -5.91
C ALA A 138 23.61 5.15 -5.66
N ASP A 139 24.77 5.40 -6.27
CA ASP A 139 25.96 4.57 -6.13
C ASP A 139 26.49 4.61 -4.69
N ARG A 140 26.54 5.80 -4.07
CA ARG A 140 26.95 5.97 -2.66
C ARG A 140 26.03 5.21 -1.70
N MET A 141 24.71 5.32 -1.87
CA MET A 141 23.74 4.59 -1.05
C MET A 141 23.89 3.07 -1.24
N THR A 142 24.05 2.63 -2.49
CA THR A 142 24.19 1.20 -2.81
C THR A 142 25.51 0.63 -2.28
N GLY A 143 26.59 1.40 -2.33
CA GLY A 143 27.87 1.06 -1.71
C GLY A 143 27.72 0.85 -0.20
N PHE A 144 27.10 1.82 0.49
CA PHE A 144 26.80 1.71 1.92
C PHE A 144 25.96 0.47 2.25
N ILE A 145 24.90 0.20 1.48
CA ILE A 145 24.04 -0.97 1.70
C ILE A 145 24.83 -2.27 1.51
N LYS A 146 25.64 -2.38 0.45
CA LYS A 146 26.45 -3.58 0.19
C LYS A 146 27.49 -3.84 1.28
N GLU A 147 28.10 -2.79 1.80
CA GLU A 147 29.12 -2.87 2.83
C GLU A 147 28.55 -3.26 4.19
N HIS A 148 27.44 -2.63 4.61
CA HIS A 148 26.92 -2.77 5.97
C HIS A 148 25.76 -3.77 6.10
N TYR A 149 25.07 -4.10 5.01
CA TYR A 149 23.94 -5.01 4.95
C TYR A 149 24.09 -6.06 3.83
N PRO A 150 25.17 -6.87 3.84
CA PRO A 150 25.33 -7.94 2.86
C PRO A 150 24.24 -9.01 3.07
N ALA A 151 23.77 -9.61 1.98
CA ALA A 151 22.77 -10.69 2.06
C ALA A 151 23.27 -11.83 2.97
N PRO A 152 22.42 -12.40 3.84
CA PRO A 152 20.96 -12.23 3.93
C PRO A 152 20.51 -11.15 4.94
N VAL A 153 21.41 -10.30 5.42
CA VAL A 153 21.07 -9.28 6.42
C VAL A 153 20.07 -8.29 5.82
N PRO A 154 18.89 -8.09 6.45
CA PRO A 154 17.92 -7.13 5.95
C PRO A 154 18.47 -5.70 6.06
N VAL A 155 18.23 -4.90 5.02
CA VAL A 155 18.66 -3.50 4.98
C VAL A 155 17.88 -2.68 6.03
N ASN A 156 18.61 -1.95 6.87
CA ASN A 156 18.00 -0.94 7.74
C ASN A 156 17.97 0.42 7.02
N TYR A 157 16.82 0.79 6.47
CA TYR A 157 16.68 2.03 5.70
C TYR A 157 16.76 3.30 6.55
N ARG A 158 16.58 3.21 7.87
CA ARG A 158 16.85 4.35 8.77
C ARG A 158 18.34 4.68 8.76
N ALA A 159 19.20 3.67 8.82
CA ALA A 159 20.64 3.87 8.75
C ALA A 159 21.07 4.42 7.37
N ALA A 160 20.49 3.92 6.28
CA ALA A 160 20.74 4.46 4.95
C ALA A 160 20.29 5.93 4.83
N SER A 161 19.09 6.25 5.35
CA SER A 161 18.56 7.61 5.43
C SER A 161 19.48 8.55 6.22
N ASN A 162 19.94 8.12 7.39
CA ASN A 162 20.86 8.87 8.24
C ASN A 162 22.24 9.07 7.57
N TYR A 163 22.76 8.04 6.90
CA TYR A 163 24.03 8.11 6.18
C TYR A 163 23.97 9.04 4.97
N MET A 164 22.88 8.97 4.21
CA MET A 164 22.67 9.80 3.02
C MET A 164 22.13 11.21 3.34
N TRP A 165 21.76 11.46 4.60
CA TRP A 165 21.02 12.65 5.01
C TRP A 165 19.76 12.92 4.15
N GLY A 166 19.12 11.83 3.73
CA GLY A 166 17.99 11.83 2.81
C GLY A 166 16.77 11.17 3.45
N ASP A 167 15.59 11.52 2.98
CA ASP A 167 14.36 10.91 3.47
C ASP A 167 14.37 9.38 3.30
N MET A 168 13.81 8.67 4.29
CA MET A 168 13.81 7.21 4.32
C MET A 168 13.01 6.60 3.17
N ASP A 169 11.87 7.20 2.80
CA ASP A 169 11.07 6.69 1.68
C ASP A 169 11.83 6.80 0.36
N ASP A 170 12.59 7.87 0.17
CA ASP A 170 13.41 8.05 -1.04
C ASP A 170 14.52 6.99 -1.11
N CYS A 171 15.16 6.69 0.03
CA CYS A 171 16.15 5.60 0.11
C CYS A 171 15.55 4.23 -0.26
N ILE A 172 14.35 3.93 0.24
CA ILE A 172 13.62 2.70 -0.09
C ILE A 172 13.30 2.65 -1.59
N ARG A 173 12.71 3.72 -2.13
CA ARG A 173 12.29 3.80 -3.54
C ARG A 173 13.46 3.55 -4.48
N ILE A 174 14.63 4.13 -4.19
CA ILE A 174 15.80 4.03 -5.06
C ILE A 174 16.44 2.67 -4.97
N HIS A 175 16.52 2.10 -3.76
CA HIS A 175 17.03 0.75 -3.60
C HIS A 175 16.12 -0.25 -4.34
N ASP A 176 14.80 -0.13 -4.21
CA ASP A 176 13.85 -0.95 -4.95
C ASP A 176 13.94 -0.73 -6.47
N MET A 177 14.19 0.52 -6.91
CA MET A 177 14.36 0.84 -8.33
C MET A 177 15.60 0.17 -8.91
N LEU A 178 16.74 0.26 -8.21
CA LEU A 178 17.99 -0.38 -8.63
C LEU A 178 17.89 -1.90 -8.66
N GLN A 179 17.00 -2.49 -7.85
CA GLN A 179 16.69 -3.91 -7.89
C GLN A 179 15.63 -4.29 -8.93
N GLY A 180 15.09 -3.33 -9.69
CA GLY A 180 14.01 -3.56 -10.66
C GLY A 180 12.66 -3.90 -10.00
N LYS A 181 12.51 -3.67 -8.70
CA LYS A 181 11.31 -3.98 -7.90
C LYS A 181 10.36 -2.79 -7.78
N PHE A 182 10.85 -1.58 -7.98
CA PHE A 182 10.04 -0.39 -7.83
C PHE A 182 9.02 -0.24 -8.95
N LYS A 183 7.75 -0.14 -8.56
CA LYS A 183 6.65 0.24 -9.46
C LYS A 183 5.87 1.36 -8.80
N PHE A 184 5.94 2.56 -9.39
CA PHE A 184 5.20 3.71 -8.89
C PHE A 184 3.69 3.41 -8.84
N LYS A 185 3.06 3.72 -7.71
CA LYS A 185 1.63 3.58 -7.49
C LYS A 185 1.06 4.92 -7.06
N TRP A 186 -0.07 5.29 -7.66
CA TRP A 186 -0.86 6.43 -7.22
C TRP A 186 -1.62 6.04 -5.95
N THR A 187 -1.26 6.65 -4.83
CA THR A 187 -1.99 6.61 -3.56
C THR A 187 -2.61 7.99 -3.31
N ASP A 188 -3.54 8.09 -2.35
CA ASP A 188 -4.15 9.38 -1.99
C ASP A 188 -3.09 10.40 -1.57
N ALA A 189 -2.08 9.98 -0.79
CA ALA A 189 -0.95 10.83 -0.43
C ALA A 189 -0.13 11.31 -1.65
N GLU A 190 0.07 10.46 -2.67
CA GLU A 190 0.75 10.87 -3.90
C GLU A 190 -0.11 11.82 -4.75
N TYR A 191 -1.44 11.66 -4.74
CA TYR A 191 -2.37 12.60 -5.38
C TYR A 191 -2.35 13.96 -4.70
N GLU A 192 -2.45 14.00 -3.37
CA GLU A 192 -2.37 15.23 -2.57
C GLU A 192 -1.03 15.94 -2.79
N ARG A 193 0.07 15.19 -2.76
CA ARG A 193 1.41 15.71 -3.01
C ARG A 193 1.55 16.28 -4.41
N ALA A 194 1.08 15.55 -5.43
CA ALA A 194 1.10 16.04 -6.81
C ALA A 194 0.26 17.31 -6.99
N GLY A 195 -0.90 17.39 -6.32
CA GLY A 195 -1.76 18.56 -6.28
C GLY A 195 -1.08 19.77 -5.62
N ALA A 196 -0.43 19.57 -4.47
CA ALA A 196 0.30 20.61 -3.75
C ALA A 196 1.47 21.16 -4.58
N LEU A 197 2.25 20.30 -5.23
CA LEU A 197 3.34 20.72 -6.11
C LEU A 197 2.81 21.50 -7.33
N ARG A 198 1.66 21.10 -7.89
CA ARG A 198 1.00 21.88 -8.96
C ARG A 198 0.52 23.24 -8.48
N ALA A 199 -0.02 23.33 -7.27
CA ALA A 199 -0.46 24.60 -6.67
C ALA A 199 0.71 25.56 -6.42
N GLN A 200 1.92 25.03 -6.20
CA GLN A 200 3.16 25.80 -6.11
C GLN A 200 3.70 26.27 -7.48
N GLY A 201 3.04 25.92 -8.59
CA GLY A 201 3.39 26.37 -9.94
C GLY A 201 4.25 25.41 -10.76
N LEU A 202 4.74 24.30 -10.18
CA LEU A 202 5.63 23.36 -10.86
C LEU A 202 4.94 22.67 -12.05
N THR A 203 5.60 22.58 -13.20
CA THR A 203 5.10 21.87 -14.39
C THR A 203 4.86 20.38 -14.12
N PHE A 204 4.05 19.70 -14.94
CA PHE A 204 3.83 18.25 -14.79
C PHE A 204 5.11 17.43 -14.92
N LYS A 205 6.10 17.93 -15.66
CA LYS A 205 7.43 17.32 -15.77
C LYS A 205 8.18 17.40 -14.45
N GLU A 206 8.24 18.58 -13.84
CA GLU A 206 8.87 18.78 -12.53
C GLU A 206 8.14 18.00 -11.44
N VAL A 207 6.80 18.00 -11.45
CA VAL A 207 6.03 17.17 -10.52
C VAL A 207 6.38 15.69 -10.70
N ALA A 208 6.48 15.17 -11.93
CA ALA A 208 6.89 13.79 -12.15
C ALA A 208 8.27 13.51 -11.53
N GLN A 209 9.23 14.42 -11.74
CA GLN A 209 10.57 14.36 -11.16
C GLN A 209 10.57 14.44 -9.63
N HIS A 210 9.60 15.08 -8.98
CA HIS A 210 9.50 15.07 -7.52
C HIS A 210 8.87 13.80 -6.94
N LEU A 211 8.03 13.10 -7.71
CA LEU A 211 7.30 11.93 -7.22
C LEU A 211 8.07 10.62 -7.48
N SER A 212 8.68 10.49 -8.66
CA SER A 212 9.40 9.27 -9.03
C SER A 212 10.30 9.45 -10.26
N PRO A 213 11.49 8.82 -10.27
CA PRO A 213 12.40 8.82 -11.42
C PRO A 213 11.83 8.12 -12.65
N THR A 214 10.86 7.23 -12.47
CA THR A 214 10.24 6.46 -13.56
C THR A 214 8.92 7.06 -14.06
N LEU A 215 8.43 8.10 -13.39
CA LEU A 215 7.16 8.71 -13.71
C LEU A 215 7.33 9.72 -14.85
N ARG A 216 6.39 9.70 -15.80
CA ARG A 216 6.38 10.62 -16.95
C ARG A 216 5.34 11.71 -16.75
N GLU A 217 5.60 12.91 -17.29
CA GLU A 217 4.70 14.07 -17.22
C GLU A 217 3.26 13.75 -17.61
N LYS A 218 3.05 12.96 -18.69
CA LYS A 218 1.72 12.58 -19.18
C LYS A 218 0.97 11.73 -18.16
N SER A 219 1.69 10.93 -17.39
CA SER A 219 1.10 10.09 -16.34
C SER A 219 0.57 10.96 -15.20
N VAL A 220 1.33 11.99 -14.79
CA VAL A 220 0.89 12.98 -13.79
C VAL A 220 -0.31 13.76 -14.28
N ALA A 221 -0.26 14.31 -15.50
CA ALA A 221 -1.35 15.09 -16.08
C ALA A 221 -2.65 14.27 -16.15
N ASN A 222 -2.57 13.02 -16.63
CA ASN A 222 -3.71 12.13 -16.70
C ASN A 222 -4.24 11.73 -15.32
N ALA A 223 -3.35 11.46 -14.36
CA ALA A 223 -3.72 11.05 -13.02
C ALA A 223 -4.46 12.18 -12.30
N LEU A 224 -3.90 13.39 -12.29
CA LEU A 224 -4.55 14.56 -11.68
C LEU A 224 -5.85 14.92 -12.38
N LYS A 225 -5.90 14.89 -13.72
CA LYS A 225 -7.15 15.11 -14.46
C LYS A 225 -8.23 14.12 -14.05
N ARG A 226 -7.92 12.83 -13.93
CA ARG A 226 -8.88 11.79 -13.55
C ARG A 226 -9.30 11.88 -12.09
N HIS A 227 -8.40 12.31 -11.20
CA HIS A 227 -8.69 12.44 -9.78
C HIS A 227 -9.52 13.70 -9.47
N SER A 228 -9.25 14.82 -10.15
CA SER A 228 -10.00 16.07 -9.98
C SER A 228 -11.27 16.16 -10.81
N SER A 229 -11.41 15.34 -11.86
CA SER A 229 -12.68 15.28 -12.60
C SER A 229 -13.70 14.56 -11.72
N PRO A 230 -14.88 15.16 -11.43
CA PRO A 230 -15.99 14.37 -10.94
C PRO A 230 -16.17 13.21 -11.90
N LYS A 231 -16.27 11.98 -11.38
CA LYS A 231 -16.61 10.81 -12.20
C LYS A 231 -17.79 11.26 -13.06
N PRO A 232 -17.71 11.18 -14.40
CA PRO A 232 -18.81 11.62 -15.24
C PRO A 232 -20.04 10.91 -14.69
N VAL A 233 -21.03 11.69 -14.25
CA VAL A 233 -22.32 11.15 -13.85
C VAL A 233 -22.83 10.50 -15.13
N GLN A 234 -22.59 9.19 -15.25
CA GLN A 234 -23.09 8.43 -16.37
C GLN A 234 -24.59 8.54 -16.26
N LYS A 235 -25.21 9.29 -17.18
CA LYS A 235 -26.66 9.23 -17.32
C LYS A 235 -27.00 7.75 -17.46
N PRO A 236 -27.92 7.21 -16.64
CA PRO A 236 -28.39 5.85 -16.82
C PRO A 236 -28.82 5.68 -18.27
N THR A 237 -28.36 4.60 -18.91
CA THR A 237 -28.83 4.22 -20.25
C THR A 237 -30.35 4.10 -20.19
N SER A 238 -31.05 4.73 -21.13
CA SER A 238 -32.52 4.71 -21.13
C SER A 238 -33.02 3.28 -21.40
N ALA A 239 -34.27 3.00 -21.01
CA ALA A 239 -34.90 1.72 -21.32
C ALA A 239 -34.95 1.47 -22.83
N ASP A 240 -35.19 2.50 -23.62
CA ASP A 240 -35.26 2.43 -25.09
C ASP A 240 -33.88 2.07 -25.69
N GLU A 241 -32.81 2.68 -25.20
CA GLU A 241 -31.43 2.36 -25.63
C GLU A 241 -31.06 0.91 -25.25
N LEU A 242 -31.47 0.43 -24.07
CA LEU A 242 -31.25 -0.96 -23.67
C LEU A 242 -32.06 -1.95 -24.54
N ASN A 243 -33.26 -1.57 -24.96
CA ASN A 243 -34.09 -2.36 -25.85
C ASN A 243 -33.51 -2.41 -27.27
N GLU A 244 -33.07 -1.27 -27.82
CA GLU A 244 -32.39 -1.19 -29.12
C GLU A 244 -31.13 -2.06 -29.13
N ILE A 245 -30.30 -1.97 -28.08
CA ILE A 245 -29.13 -2.83 -27.91
C ILE A 245 -29.52 -4.32 -27.87
N SER A 246 -30.56 -4.67 -27.13
CA SER A 246 -30.98 -6.07 -26.99
C SER A 246 -31.48 -6.64 -28.33
N MET A 247 -32.29 -5.87 -29.06
CA MET A 247 -32.76 -6.24 -30.40
C MET A 247 -31.60 -6.47 -31.37
N LEU A 248 -30.61 -5.58 -31.37
CA LEU A 248 -29.44 -5.70 -32.25
C LEU A 248 -28.53 -6.87 -31.86
N VAL A 249 -28.41 -7.19 -30.55
CA VAL A 249 -27.72 -8.41 -30.10
C VAL A 249 -28.47 -9.65 -30.58
N ASP A 250 -29.79 -9.71 -30.43
CA ASP A 250 -30.61 -10.83 -30.90
C ASP A 250 -30.52 -11.00 -32.43
N GLU A 251 -30.47 -9.88 -33.18
CA GLU A 251 -30.32 -9.90 -34.63
C GLU A 251 -28.98 -10.49 -35.07
N TYR A 252 -27.89 -10.20 -34.35
CA TYR A 252 -26.53 -10.56 -34.78
C TYR A 252 -25.92 -11.79 -34.12
N ALA A 253 -26.45 -12.20 -32.97
CA ALA A 253 -25.96 -13.37 -32.26
C ALA A 253 -26.03 -14.61 -33.17
N GLY A 254 -24.90 -15.32 -33.28
CA GLY A 254 -24.77 -16.50 -34.13
C GLY A 254 -24.72 -16.26 -35.64
N LYS A 255 -24.93 -15.01 -36.11
CA LYS A 255 -24.75 -14.64 -37.52
C LYS A 255 -23.36 -14.05 -37.80
N TYR A 256 -22.75 -13.44 -36.79
CA TYR A 256 -21.43 -12.82 -36.88
C TYR A 256 -20.54 -13.26 -35.72
N PRO A 257 -19.20 -13.28 -35.91
CA PRO A 257 -18.27 -13.44 -34.80
C PRO A 257 -18.44 -12.35 -33.75
N ILE A 258 -18.27 -12.67 -32.46
CA ILE A 258 -18.49 -11.73 -31.34
C ILE A 258 -17.68 -10.43 -31.52
N ILE A 259 -16.45 -10.53 -32.01
CA ILE A 259 -15.57 -9.37 -32.23
C ILE A 259 -16.15 -8.40 -33.26
N GLU A 260 -16.98 -8.89 -34.19
CA GLU A 260 -17.66 -8.10 -35.21
C GLU A 260 -19.01 -7.56 -34.73
N ILE A 261 -19.73 -8.32 -33.89
CA ILE A 261 -21.03 -7.91 -33.33
C ILE A 261 -20.90 -6.56 -32.63
N ILE A 262 -19.90 -6.41 -31.75
CA ILE A 262 -19.69 -5.16 -30.99
C ILE A 262 -19.53 -3.97 -31.95
N ASN A 263 -18.78 -4.14 -33.04
CA ASN A 263 -18.55 -3.06 -33.99
C ASN A 263 -19.80 -2.77 -34.84
N LYS A 264 -20.51 -3.80 -35.30
CA LYS A 264 -21.76 -3.65 -36.07
C LYS A 264 -22.84 -2.93 -35.27
N ILE A 265 -23.05 -3.33 -34.02
CA ILE A 265 -24.02 -2.66 -33.14
C ILE A 265 -23.61 -1.20 -32.92
N ARG A 266 -22.33 -0.92 -32.63
CA ARG A 266 -21.85 0.46 -32.43
C ARG A 266 -22.06 1.37 -33.64
N THR A 267 -22.07 0.83 -34.86
CA THR A 267 -22.35 1.61 -36.08
C THR A 267 -23.82 1.92 -36.29
N GLN A 268 -24.72 1.13 -35.70
CA GLN A 268 -26.17 1.25 -35.92
C GLN A 268 -26.92 1.94 -34.78
N LEU A 269 -26.32 2.04 -33.59
CA LEU A 269 -26.94 2.78 -32.48
C LEU A 269 -27.15 4.24 -32.87
N SER A 270 -28.43 4.61 -32.91
CA SER A 270 -28.95 5.89 -33.38
C SER A 270 -28.73 7.03 -32.37
N LEU A 271 -28.57 6.71 -31.08
CA LEU A 271 -28.49 7.69 -29.99
C LEU A 271 -27.38 7.33 -28.99
N GLY A 272 -26.65 8.37 -28.54
CA GLY A 272 -25.78 8.29 -27.36
C GLY A 272 -24.28 8.11 -27.59
N ASN A 273 -23.52 8.19 -26.49
CA ASN A 273 -22.06 8.09 -26.49
C ASN A 273 -21.64 6.63 -26.76
N ARG A 274 -21.34 6.33 -28.03
CA ARG A 274 -20.93 5.02 -28.56
C ARG A 274 -19.78 4.32 -27.82
N ASN A 275 -19.04 5.04 -26.97
CA ASN A 275 -17.95 4.49 -26.16
C ASN A 275 -18.40 3.94 -24.80
N ASN A 276 -19.61 4.28 -24.35
CA ASN A 276 -20.13 3.88 -23.04
C ASN A 276 -20.84 2.52 -23.05
N TYR A 277 -21.21 1.99 -24.21
CA TYR A 277 -21.99 0.74 -24.31
C TYR A 277 -21.14 -0.53 -24.30
N HIS A 278 -19.81 -0.44 -24.22
CA HIS A 278 -18.95 -1.63 -24.33
C HIS A 278 -19.24 -2.68 -23.25
N SER A 279 -19.36 -2.25 -21.98
CA SER A 279 -19.69 -3.15 -20.87
C SER A 279 -21.11 -3.71 -20.96
N ILE A 280 -22.08 -2.90 -21.38
CA ILE A 280 -23.48 -3.30 -21.57
C ILE A 280 -23.59 -4.34 -22.68
N LEU A 281 -22.97 -4.08 -23.83
CA LEU A 281 -22.92 -5.00 -24.97
C LEU A 281 -22.25 -6.32 -24.59
N ALA A 282 -21.08 -6.26 -23.94
CA ALA A 282 -20.39 -7.45 -23.47
C ALA A 282 -21.27 -8.28 -22.51
N GLY A 283 -21.99 -7.63 -21.60
CA GLY A 283 -22.94 -8.29 -20.69
C GLY A 283 -24.13 -8.93 -21.42
N ARG A 284 -24.73 -8.23 -22.39
CA ARG A 284 -25.87 -8.74 -23.18
C ARG A 284 -25.48 -9.90 -24.07
N ILE A 285 -24.35 -9.81 -24.77
CA ILE A 285 -23.79 -10.90 -25.57
C ILE A 285 -23.48 -12.10 -24.67
N ALA A 286 -22.86 -11.86 -23.49
CA ALA A 286 -22.61 -12.92 -22.51
C ALA A 286 -23.89 -13.61 -22.04
N ALA A 287 -24.98 -12.87 -21.83
CA ALA A 287 -26.25 -13.43 -21.36
C ALA A 287 -27.11 -14.06 -22.48
N HIS A 288 -26.78 -13.83 -23.76
CA HIS A 288 -27.63 -14.26 -24.86
C HIS A 288 -27.69 -15.80 -25.00
N PRO A 289 -28.87 -16.40 -25.23
CA PRO A 289 -29.06 -17.85 -25.24
C PRO A 289 -28.12 -18.62 -26.16
N HIS A 290 -27.82 -18.07 -27.34
CA HIS A 290 -26.87 -18.68 -28.29
C HIS A 290 -25.49 -18.92 -27.65
N TYR A 291 -24.91 -17.91 -27.00
CA TYR A 291 -23.58 -18.01 -26.40
C TYR A 291 -23.62 -18.78 -25.07
N GLN A 292 -24.72 -18.70 -24.32
CA GLN A 292 -24.93 -19.55 -23.15
C GLN A 292 -24.99 -21.03 -23.54
N SER A 293 -25.56 -21.38 -24.70
CA SER A 293 -25.51 -22.76 -25.21
C SER A 293 -24.09 -23.17 -25.57
N LYS A 294 -23.39 -22.37 -26.40
CA LYS A 294 -21.99 -22.63 -26.76
C LYS A 294 -21.11 -22.85 -25.53
N LEU A 295 -21.27 -22.03 -24.48
CA LEU A 295 -20.51 -22.18 -23.24
C LEU A 295 -20.83 -23.49 -22.51
N ARG A 296 -22.09 -23.97 -22.52
CA ARG A 296 -22.44 -25.26 -21.91
C ARG A 296 -21.84 -26.46 -22.64
N ASP A 297 -21.61 -26.33 -23.94
CA ASP A 297 -21.11 -27.41 -24.80
C ASP A 297 -19.57 -27.50 -24.79
N ILE A 298 -18.88 -26.63 -24.04
CA ILE A 298 -17.42 -26.66 -23.88
C ILE A 298 -17.02 -27.76 -22.90
N ASP A 299 -16.07 -28.60 -23.30
CA ASP A 299 -15.32 -29.46 -22.39
C ASP A 299 -14.32 -28.60 -21.59
N TYR A 300 -14.72 -28.22 -20.38
CA TYR A 300 -13.92 -27.38 -19.50
C TYR A 300 -12.69 -28.09 -18.93
N GLU A 301 -12.72 -29.42 -18.84
CA GLU A 301 -11.59 -30.20 -18.33
C GLU A 301 -10.46 -30.24 -19.36
N ASP A 302 -10.77 -30.54 -20.62
CA ASP A 302 -9.80 -30.46 -21.72
C ASP A 302 -9.24 -29.03 -21.87
N LEU A 303 -10.12 -28.02 -21.86
CA LEU A 303 -9.71 -26.64 -22.00
C LEU A 303 -8.78 -26.18 -20.86
N ALA A 304 -9.10 -26.53 -19.62
CA ALA A 304 -8.24 -26.22 -18.46
C ALA A 304 -6.86 -26.89 -18.58
N ASN A 305 -6.82 -28.14 -19.03
CA ASN A 305 -5.57 -28.88 -19.27
C ASN A 305 -4.72 -28.22 -20.37
N ARG A 306 -5.32 -27.85 -21.50
CA ARG A 306 -4.62 -27.14 -22.60
C ARG A 306 -4.07 -25.78 -22.16
N ILE A 307 -4.78 -25.06 -21.29
CA ILE A 307 -4.28 -23.81 -20.70
C ILE A 307 -3.12 -24.08 -19.74
N ALA A 308 -3.24 -25.07 -18.85
CA ALA A 308 -2.22 -25.40 -17.85
C ALA A 308 -0.89 -25.85 -18.48
N THR A 309 -0.97 -26.57 -19.60
CA THR A 309 0.19 -27.00 -20.40
C THR A 309 0.76 -25.91 -21.31
N GLY A 310 0.16 -24.71 -21.33
CA GLY A 310 0.61 -23.58 -22.15
C GLY A 310 0.31 -23.71 -23.66
N GLN A 311 -0.48 -24.69 -24.07
CA GLN A 311 -0.87 -24.89 -25.48
C GLN A 311 -1.82 -23.81 -26.00
N THR A 312 -2.62 -23.21 -25.12
CA THR A 312 -3.51 -22.09 -25.46
C THR A 312 -3.64 -21.12 -24.29
N THR A 313 -4.35 -20.03 -24.50
CA THR A 313 -4.76 -19.09 -23.44
C THR A 313 -6.28 -18.94 -23.43
N VAL A 314 -6.85 -18.46 -22.33
CA VAL A 314 -8.28 -18.13 -22.24
C VAL A 314 -8.70 -17.16 -23.36
N VAL A 315 -7.85 -16.18 -23.68
CA VAL A 315 -8.10 -15.20 -24.73
C VAL A 315 -8.15 -15.83 -26.12
N LEU A 316 -7.21 -16.74 -26.43
CA LEU A 316 -7.19 -17.44 -27.72
C LEU A 316 -8.36 -18.41 -27.83
N SER A 317 -8.64 -19.17 -26.77
CA SER A 317 -9.76 -20.13 -26.74
C SER A 317 -11.11 -19.45 -26.88
N ALA A 318 -11.31 -18.28 -26.25
CA ALA A 318 -12.54 -17.50 -26.42
C ALA A 318 -12.75 -17.05 -27.88
N LYS A 319 -11.67 -16.74 -28.60
CA LYS A 319 -11.73 -16.38 -30.03
C LYS A 319 -12.00 -17.58 -30.91
N GLU A 320 -11.31 -18.70 -30.66
CA GLU A 320 -11.46 -19.95 -31.42
C GLU A 320 -12.88 -20.52 -31.31
N LEU A 321 -13.44 -20.51 -30.10
CA LEU A 321 -14.79 -21.01 -29.82
C LEU A 321 -15.89 -19.99 -30.14
N ASP A 322 -15.51 -18.76 -30.48
CA ASP A 322 -16.40 -17.61 -30.67
C ASP A 322 -17.39 -17.47 -29.50
N VAL A 323 -16.83 -17.36 -28.30
CA VAL A 323 -17.57 -17.17 -27.04
C VAL A 323 -17.07 -15.93 -26.27
N PRO A 324 -17.91 -15.33 -25.40
CA PRO A 324 -17.54 -14.13 -24.67
C PRO A 324 -16.40 -14.42 -23.67
N TYR A 325 -15.27 -13.73 -23.82
CA TYR A 325 -14.08 -13.94 -22.98
C TYR A 325 -14.39 -13.88 -21.47
N SER A 326 -15.14 -12.87 -21.03
CA SER A 326 -15.48 -12.71 -19.61
C SER A 326 -16.34 -13.85 -19.07
N ALA A 327 -17.22 -14.42 -19.89
CA ALA A 327 -18.05 -15.55 -19.52
C ALA A 327 -17.24 -16.85 -19.45
N LEU A 328 -16.31 -17.04 -20.39
CA LEU A 328 -15.39 -18.18 -20.39
C LEU A 328 -14.42 -18.14 -19.20
N ASP A 329 -13.79 -16.99 -18.94
CA ASP A 329 -12.87 -16.78 -17.81
C ASP A 329 -13.58 -17.02 -16.47
N ASN A 330 -14.81 -16.53 -16.31
CA ASN A 330 -15.60 -16.78 -15.09
C ASN A 330 -15.95 -18.27 -14.90
N ARG A 331 -16.16 -19.03 -15.97
CA ARG A 331 -16.47 -20.47 -15.88
C ARG A 331 -15.23 -21.31 -15.55
N LEU A 332 -14.05 -20.91 -16.01
CA LEU A 332 -12.78 -21.59 -15.70
C LEU A 332 -12.26 -21.31 -14.28
N ARG A 333 -12.75 -20.26 -13.62
CA ARG A 333 -12.37 -19.89 -12.24
C ARG A 333 -13.27 -20.50 -11.16
N ASN A 334 -14.44 -21.00 -11.54
CA ASN A 334 -15.42 -21.62 -10.65
C ASN A 334 -15.37 -23.14 -10.81
#